data_AF-A0A848ZAC0-F1
#
_entry.id   AF-A0A848ZAC0-F1
#
_cell.length_a   1.000
_cell.length_b   1.000
_cell.length_c   1.000
_cell.angle_alpha   90.00
_cell.angle_beta   90.00
_cell.angle_gamma   90.00
#
_symmetry.space_group_name_H-M   'P 1'
#
loop_
_entity.id
_entity.type
_entity.pdbx_description
1 polymer ?
#
loop_
_entity_poly.entity_id
_entity_poly.type
_entity_poly.pdbx_seq_one_letter_code
_entity_poly.pdbx_strand_id
1 'polypeptide(L)' 'MLLRGHYAIPHWNNDRAWIAWWDRFGFPENHPTYDFGMPNTIGFQPTWWIDPVKDAQLAEVR' A
#
# COMPACT_ATOMS: atom_id res chain seq x y z
N MET A 1 -29.05 9.25 -5.40
CA MET A 1 -30.15 8.67 -6.22
C MET A 1 -29.81 7.34 -6.91
N LEU A 2 -28.55 6.87 -6.96
CA LEU A 2 -28.17 5.64 -7.69
C LEU A 2 -28.70 4.33 -7.06
N LEU A 3 -28.64 4.19 -5.73
CA LEU A 3 -28.96 2.93 -5.04
C LEU A 3 -30.46 2.58 -5.07
N ARG A 4 -31.36 3.56 -5.11
CA ARG A 4 -32.81 3.37 -5.05
C ARG A 4 -33.45 2.99 -6.39
N GLY A 5 -32.71 3.12 -7.49
CA GLY A 5 -33.13 2.75 -8.84
C GLY A 5 -32.67 1.35 -9.28
N HIS A 6 -31.98 0.61 -8.40
CA HIS A 6 -31.52 -0.77 -8.65
C HIS A 6 -30.67 -0.96 -9.92
N TYR A 7 -29.87 0.04 -10.30
CA TYR A 7 -29.03 0.00 -11.51
C TYR A 7 -27.78 -0.88 -11.40
N ALA A 8 -27.41 -1.30 -10.19
CA ALA A 8 -26.25 -2.15 -9.94
C ALA A 8 -26.54 -3.12 -8.79
N ILE A 9 -25.99 -4.34 -8.89
CA ILE A 9 -25.98 -5.32 -7.81
C ILE A 9 -24.62 -5.17 -7.11
N PRO A 10 -24.56 -4.70 -5.85
CA PRO A 10 -23.30 -4.62 -5.13
C PRO A 10 -22.77 -6.02 -4.85
N HIS A 11 -21.50 -6.23 -5.15
CA HIS A 11 -20.75 -7.42 -4.77
C HIS A 11 -19.94 -7.14 -3.50
N TRP A 12 -18.77 -7.77 -3.37
CA TRP A 12 -17.85 -7.65 -2.25
C TRP A 12 -16.62 -6.82 -2.64
N ASN A 13 -16.01 -6.16 -1.65
CA ASN A 13 -14.73 -5.49 -1.78
C ASN A 13 -13.81 -5.97 -0.65
N ASN A 14 -12.50 -5.96 -0.89
CA ASN A 14 -11.52 -6.07 0.18
C ASN A 14 -11.38 -4.68 0.83
N ASP A 15 -11.42 -4.63 2.15
CA ASP A 15 -11.21 -3.41 2.94
C ASP A 15 -9.73 -3.15 3.23
N ARG A 16 -8.85 -4.10 2.90
CA ARG A 16 -7.41 -4.04 3.16
C ARG A 16 -6.59 -4.09 1.87
N ALA A 17 -5.47 -3.37 1.88
CA ALA A 17 -4.43 -3.48 0.88
C ALA A 17 -3.37 -4.47 1.34
N TRP A 18 -3.05 -5.47 0.51
CA TRP A 18 -1.95 -6.40 0.74
C TRP A 18 -0.82 -6.10 -0.24
N ILE A 19 0.37 -5.85 0.30
CA ILE A 19 1.57 -5.52 -0.48
C ILE A 19 2.71 -6.36 0.10
N ALA A 20 3.51 -6.96 -0.78
CA ALA A 20 4.78 -7.57 -0.40
C ALA A 20 5.91 -6.67 -0.90
N TRP A 21 6.89 -6.42 -0.04
CA TRP A 21 8.07 -5.62 -0.36
C TRP A 21 9.33 -6.28 0.20
N TRP A 22 10.49 -5.88 -0.34
CA TRP A 22 11.77 -6.32 0.20
C TRP A 22 12.06 -5.64 1.53
N ASP A 23 12.69 -6.35 2.48
CA ASP A 23 13.13 -5.78 3.75
C ASP A 23 14.39 -4.90 3.58
N ARG A 24 14.23 -3.82 2.81
CA ARG A 24 15.20 -2.76 2.58
C ARG A 24 14.59 -1.37 2.80
N PHE A 25 13.26 -1.32 2.95
CA PHE A 25 12.51 -0.08 3.03
C PHE A 25 12.17 0.27 4.48
N GLY A 26 12.26 1.56 4.78
CA GLY A 26 11.69 2.19 5.96
C GLY A 26 10.38 2.90 5.59
N PHE A 27 9.42 2.89 6.52
CA PHE A 27 8.14 3.58 6.39
C PHE A 27 7.77 4.21 7.75
N PRO A 28 6.93 5.25 7.76
CA PRO A 28 6.49 5.87 9.00
C PRO A 28 5.63 4.90 9.82
N GLU A 29 5.74 4.94 11.15
CA GLU A 29 4.92 4.10 12.06
C GLU A 29 3.41 4.34 11.86
N ASN A 30 3.04 5.59 11.55
CA ASN A 30 1.68 5.98 11.21
C ASN A 30 1.56 6.30 9.73
N HIS A 31 0.81 5.47 9.00
CA HIS A 31 0.46 5.74 7.61
C HIS A 31 -0.67 6.78 7.52
N PRO A 32 -0.72 7.57 6.43
CA PRO A 32 -1.80 8.52 6.22
C PRO A 32 -3.15 7.79 6.11
N THR A 33 -4.21 8.37 6.70
CA THR A 33 -5.57 7.81 6.69
C THR A 33 -6.13 7.65 5.28
N TYR A 34 -5.68 8.51 4.36
CA TYR A 34 -6.02 8.46 2.96
C TYR A 34 -4.74 8.26 2.16
N ASP A 35 -4.80 7.38 1.17
CA ASP A 35 -3.69 7.19 0.25
C ASP A 35 -3.54 8.44 -0.64
N PHE A 36 -2.48 9.21 -0.42
CA PHE A 36 -2.10 10.32 -1.29
C PHE A 36 -1.25 9.77 -2.43
N GLY A 37 -1.89 9.13 -3.42
CA GLY A 37 -1.25 8.90 -4.72
C GLY A 37 -1.56 7.58 -5.41
N MET A 38 -2.82 7.33 -5.76
CA MET A 38 -3.33 7.02 -7.11
C MET A 38 -4.57 6.10 -7.05
N PRO A 39 -5.42 6.14 -8.09
CA PRO A 39 -6.57 5.29 -8.38
C PRO A 39 -6.77 3.89 -7.79
N ASN A 40 -5.72 3.13 -7.44
CA ASN A 40 -5.79 1.66 -7.29
C ASN A 40 -4.45 1.05 -6.82
N THR A 41 -3.75 1.69 -5.89
CA THR A 41 -2.29 1.55 -5.78
C THR A 41 -1.82 0.50 -4.78
N ILE A 42 -1.65 -0.74 -5.25
CA ILE A 42 -0.61 -1.66 -4.74
C ILE A 42 0.71 -1.16 -5.35
N GLY A 43 1.27 -0.07 -4.82
CA GLY A 43 2.45 0.59 -5.38
C GLY A 43 3.31 1.22 -4.31
N PHE A 44 4.54 1.55 -4.69
CA PHE A 44 5.53 2.11 -3.77
C PHE A 44 5.09 3.51 -3.32
N GLN A 45 4.85 3.68 -2.02
CA GLN A 45 4.39 4.97 -1.49
C GLN A 45 5.54 5.98 -1.51
N PRO A 46 5.28 7.26 -1.83
CA PRO A 46 6.30 8.32 -1.79
C PRO A 46 6.83 8.57 -0.37
N THR A 47 6.13 8.08 0.64
CA THR A 47 6.53 8.15 2.05
C THR A 47 7.59 7.10 2.43
N TRP A 48 7.90 6.13 1.57
CA TRP A 48 8.87 5.08 1.87
C TRP A 48 10.27 5.50 1.43
N TRP A 49 11.28 5.12 2.20
CA TRP A 49 12.68 5.37 1.88
C TRP A 49 13.50 4.08 1.98
N ILE A 50 14.72 4.10 1.45
CA ILE A 50 15.67 2.99 1.63
C ILE A 50 16.33 3.17 2.99
N ASP A 51 16.20 2.17 3.86
CA ASP A 51 16.92 2.13 5.13
C ASP A 51 18.30 1.53 4.88
N PRO A 52 19.40 2.27 5.14
CA PRO A 52 20.75 1.82 4.83
C PRO A 52 21.17 0.58 5.65
N VAL A 53 20.62 0.38 6.86
CA VAL A 53 20.95 -0.79 7.69
C VAL A 53 20.31 -2.04 7.11
N LYS A 54 19.04 -1.94 6.75
CA LYS A 54 18.29 -3.05 6.16
C LYS A 54 18.81 -3.41 4.77
N ASP A 55 19.16 -2.42 3.96
CA ASP A 55 19.75 -2.62 2.64
C ASP A 55 21.10 -3.36 2.71
N ALA A 56 21.94 -3.01 3.71
CA ALA A 56 23.22 -3.70 3.94
C ALA A 56 23.03 -5.15 4.39
N GLN A 57 22.08 -5.41 5.29
CA GLN A 57 21.74 -6.77 5.73
C GLN A 57 21.22 -7.63 4.58
N LEU A 58 20.39 -7.06 3.71
CA LEU A 58 19.89 -7.75 2.51
C LEU A 58 21.03 -8.06 1.53
N ALA A 59 22.04 -7.20 1.44
CA ALA A 59 23.21 -7.41 0.58
C ALA A 59 24.18 -8.47 1.12
N GLU A 60 24.33 -8.60 2.44
CA GLU A 60 25.19 -9.60 3.07
C GLU A 60 24.61 -11.03 2.98
N VAL A 61 23.28 -11.16 3.01
CA VAL A 61 22.58 -12.46 2.98
C VAL A 61 22.54 -13.07 1.57
N ARG A 62 22.93 -12.34 0.54
CA ARG A 62 22.89 -12.75 -0.87
C ARG A 62 24.15 -13.48 -1.31
#